data_AF-A0A9E6CEW0-F1
#
_entry.id   AF-A0A9E6CEW0-F1
#
_cell.length_a   1.000
_cell.length_b   1.000
_cell.length_c   1.000
_cell.angle_alpha   90.00
_cell.angle_beta   90.00
_cell.angle_gamma   90.00
#
_symmetry.space_group_name_H-M   'P 1'
#
loop_
_entity.id
_entity.type
_entity.pdbx_description
1 polymer ?
#
loop_
_entity_poly.entity_id
_entity_poly.type
_entity_poly.pdbx_seq_one_letter_code
_entity_poly.pdbx_strand_id
1 'polypeptide(L)'
;MDENQDAIKKFISSISTFFELRDGEEKIVKYVGAGLTPSCFDGGKTLCLRVKLEEDGEVKFWDRTSRKLAKQLEQYLVGDIISIKRTGKKGDTEYHIRKVEE
;
A
#
# COMPACT_ATOMS: atom_id res chain seq x y z
N MET A 1 -15.84 13.71 29.86
CA MET A 1 -14.67 14.41 29.26
C MET A 1 -13.77 13.30 28.78
N ASP A 2 -14.03 12.93 27.54
CA ASP A 2 -13.79 11.61 26.98
C ASP A 2 -12.43 11.60 26.29
N GLU A 3 -11.37 11.89 27.05
CA GLU A 3 -9.98 11.90 26.54
C GLU A 3 -9.61 10.55 25.91
N ASN A 4 -10.24 9.46 26.36
CA ASN A 4 -10.04 8.14 25.80
C ASN A 4 -10.72 7.96 24.43
N GLN A 5 -11.88 8.58 24.18
CA GLN A 5 -12.52 8.53 22.85
C GLN A 5 -11.79 9.40 21.83
N ASP A 6 -11.24 10.55 22.23
CA ASP A 6 -10.41 11.37 21.36
C ASP A 6 -9.06 10.73 21.06
N ALA A 7 -8.42 10.07 22.04
CA ALA A 7 -7.22 9.28 21.82
C ALA A 7 -7.49 8.09 20.90
N ILE A 8 -8.60 7.36 21.11
CA ILE A 8 -9.03 6.26 20.24
C ILE A 8 -9.42 6.79 18.86
N LYS A 9 -10.07 7.96 18.72
CA LYS A 9 -10.34 8.60 17.42
C LYS A 9 -9.08 9.09 16.73
N LYS A 10 -8.07 9.58 17.46
CA LYS A 10 -6.75 9.91 16.89
C LYS A 10 -6.01 8.64 16.46
N PHE A 11 -6.13 7.57 17.24
CA PHE A 11 -5.58 6.25 16.91
C PHE A 11 -6.31 5.62 15.72
N ILE A 12 -7.65 5.76 15.65
CA ILE A 12 -8.54 5.28 14.58
C ILE A 12 -8.39 6.11 13.31
N SER A 13 -8.23 7.43 13.43
CA SER A 13 -7.91 8.30 12.31
C SER A 13 -6.46 8.14 11.86
N SER A 14 -5.61 7.54 12.70
CA SER A 14 -4.27 7.03 12.37
C SER A 14 -4.30 5.53 12.00
N ILE A 15 -5.49 4.93 11.85
CA ILE A 15 -5.61 3.61 11.23
C ILE A 15 -5.43 3.84 9.74
N SER A 16 -4.17 3.75 9.34
CA SER A 16 -3.74 3.19 8.06
C SER A 16 -4.55 3.72 6.88
N THR A 17 -4.24 4.94 6.42
CA THR A 17 -4.75 5.41 5.14
C THR A 17 -4.37 4.37 4.09
N PHE A 18 -5.35 3.62 3.61
CA PHE A 18 -5.10 2.60 2.61
C PHE A 18 -4.66 3.31 1.34
N PHE A 19 -3.61 2.79 0.73
CA PHE A 19 -3.13 3.32 -0.54
C PHE A 19 -4.13 2.92 -1.63
N GLU A 20 -4.95 3.88 -2.03
CA GLU A 20 -5.91 3.71 -3.11
C GLU A 20 -5.36 4.33 -4.39
N LEU A 21 -5.43 3.57 -5.49
CA LEU A 21 -5.18 4.07 -6.84
C LEU A 21 -6.41 3.88 -7.70
N ARG A 22 -6.83 4.96 -8.35
CA ARG A 22 -7.89 4.93 -9.37
C ARG A 22 -7.34 4.41 -10.69
N ASP A 23 -8.24 3.97 -11.57
CA ASP A 23 -7.84 3.50 -12.90
C ASP A 23 -7.19 4.63 -13.71
N GLY A 24 -6.03 4.35 -14.31
CA GLY A 24 -5.24 5.34 -15.04
C GLY A 24 -4.46 6.32 -14.16
N GLU A 25 -4.58 6.22 -12.83
CA GLU A 25 -3.86 7.08 -11.90
C GLU A 25 -2.44 6.59 -11.68
N GLU A 26 -1.53 7.54 -11.54
CA GLU A 26 -0.13 7.30 -11.18
C GLU A 26 0.18 8.09 -9.91
N LYS A 27 0.81 7.43 -8.94
CA LYS A 27 1.23 8.05 -7.69
C LYS A 27 2.69 7.76 -7.41
N ILE A 28 3.42 8.80 -7.02
CA ILE A 28 4.81 8.71 -6.59
C ILE A 28 4.80 8.59 -5.07
N VAL A 29 5.41 7.52 -4.56
CA VAL A 29 5.46 7.22 -3.14
C VAL A 29 6.83 6.67 -2.78
N LYS A 30 7.24 6.85 -1.53
CA LYS A 30 8.44 6.25 -1.00
C LYS A 30 8.15 4.86 -0.46
N TYR A 31 8.93 3.88 -0.88
CA TYR A 31 8.82 2.52 -0.41
C TYR A 31 9.41 2.40 0.99
N VAL A 32 8.57 2.15 1.99
CA VAL A 32 8.99 2.00 3.39
C VAL A 32 9.25 0.54 3.74
N GLY A 33 8.66 -0.39 3.00
CA GLY A 33 8.89 -1.83 3.13
C GLY A 33 7.64 -2.64 2.82
N ALA A 34 7.75 -3.97 2.85
CA ALA A 34 6.62 -4.87 2.68
C ALA A 34 6.74 -6.07 3.60
N GLY A 35 5.59 -6.64 3.99
CA GLY A 35 5.51 -7.85 4.80
C GLY A 35 4.35 -8.73 4.37
N LEU A 36 4.46 -10.03 4.64
CA LEU A 36 3.35 -10.95 4.46
C LEU A 36 2.48 -10.92 5.71
N THR A 37 1.19 -10.63 5.52
CA THR A 37 0.19 -10.67 6.59
C THR A 37 -0.93 -11.63 6.21
N PRO A 38 -1.52 -12.37 7.16
CA PRO A 38 -2.75 -13.10 6.90
C PRO A 38 -3.85 -12.14 6.45
N SER A 39 -4.54 -12.50 5.37
CA SER A 39 -5.66 -11.74 4.81
C SER A 39 -6.84 -11.78 5.77
N CYS A 40 -7.27 -10.62 6.26
CA CYS A 40 -8.47 -10.53 7.09
C CYS A 40 -9.74 -10.91 6.31
N PHE A 41 -9.73 -10.77 4.98
CA PHE A 41 -10.87 -11.03 4.11
C PHE A 41 -11.29 -12.50 4.05
N ASP A 42 -10.34 -13.42 4.21
CA ASP A 42 -10.58 -14.88 4.14
C ASP A 42 -10.37 -15.57 5.51
N GLY A 43 -10.45 -14.80 6.60
CA GLY A 43 -10.22 -15.30 7.95
C GLY A 43 -8.77 -15.78 8.19
N GLY A 44 -7.80 -15.21 7.48
CA GLY A 44 -6.38 -15.51 7.63
C GLY A 44 -5.87 -16.74 6.87
N LYS A 45 -6.70 -17.39 6.06
CA LYS A 45 -6.30 -18.57 5.28
C LYS A 45 -5.34 -18.25 4.13
N THR A 46 -5.47 -17.05 3.55
CA THR A 46 -4.63 -16.59 2.44
C THR A 46 -3.66 -15.52 2.93
N LEU A 47 -2.38 -15.60 2.54
CA LEU A 47 -1.40 -14.55 2.82
C LEU A 47 -1.55 -13.41 1.80
N CYS A 48 -1.65 -12.18 2.28
CA CYS A 48 -1.57 -10.95 1.48
C CYS A 48 -0.21 -10.28 1.68
N LEU A 49 0.27 -9.63 0.65
CA LEU A 49 1.39 -8.70 0.78
C LEU A 49 0.85 -7.37 1.28
N ARG A 50 1.29 -6.96 2.46
CA ARG A 50 1.09 -5.62 3.02
C ARG A 50 2.30 -4.76 2.71
N VAL A 51 2.13 -3.85 1.78
CA VAL A 51 3.16 -2.88 1.39
C VAL A 51 2.97 -1.61 2.22
N LYS A 52 4.06 -1.07 2.77
CA LYS A 52 4.11 0.22 3.45
C LYS A 52 4.72 1.24 2.50
N LEU A 53 3.96 2.27 2.20
CA LEU A 53 4.30 3.32 1.26
C LEU A 53 4.16 4.66 1.99
N GLU A 54 5.05 5.60 1.78
CA GLU A 54 4.95 6.95 2.34
C GLU A 54 4.61 7.93 1.21
N GLU A 55 3.50 8.63 1.35
CA GLU A 55 3.00 9.64 0.41
C GLU A 55 2.85 10.95 1.18
N ASP A 56 3.57 12.00 0.79
CA ASP A 56 3.49 13.34 1.41
C ASP A 56 3.75 13.36 2.93
N GLY A 57 4.62 12.47 3.43
CA GLY A 57 4.93 12.33 4.85
C GLY A 57 3.91 11.48 5.64
N GLU A 58 2.89 10.94 4.98
CA GLU A 58 1.94 10.00 5.58
C GLU A 58 2.23 8.55 5.15
N VAL A 59 2.34 7.66 6.14
CA VAL A 59 2.50 6.22 5.87
C VAL A 59 1.16 5.59 5.52
N LYS A 60 1.06 5.11 4.29
CA LYS A 60 -0.08 4.40 3.71
C LYS A 60 0.23 2.91 3.59
N PHE A 61 -0.81 2.10 3.75
CA PHE A 61 -0.70 0.65 3.65
C PHE A 61 -1.43 0.15 2.41
N TRP A 62 -0.79 -0.76 1.68
CA TRP A 62 -1.34 -1.33 0.47
C TRP A 62 -1.37 -2.85 0.55
N ASP A 63 -2.56 -3.39 0.79
CA ASP A 63 -2.79 -4.83 0.85
C ASP A 63 -3.11 -5.38 -0.55
N ARG A 64 -2.27 -6.28 -1.05
CA ARG A 64 -2.43 -6.92 -2.37
C ARG A 64 -2.08 -8.40 -2.34
N THR A 65 -2.88 -9.20 -3.04
CA THR A 65 -2.68 -10.65 -3.22
C THR A 65 -1.90 -10.99 -4.50
N SER A 66 -1.62 -9.99 -5.34
CA SER A 66 -0.96 -10.19 -6.64
C SER A 66 0.51 -10.60 -6.47
N ARG A 67 0.86 -11.86 -6.79
CA ARG A 67 2.25 -12.34 -6.82
C ARG A 67 3.15 -11.54 -7.77
N LYS A 68 2.62 -11.09 -8.92
CA LYS A 68 3.38 -10.25 -9.87
C LYS A 68 3.85 -8.95 -9.21
N LEU A 69 2.97 -8.30 -8.45
CA LEU A 69 3.27 -7.09 -7.69
C LEU A 69 4.32 -7.36 -6.62
N ALA A 70 4.19 -8.47 -5.89
CA ALA A 70 5.15 -8.85 -4.86
C ALA A 70 6.58 -8.99 -5.44
N LYS A 71 6.71 -9.67 -6.59
CA LYS A 71 8.00 -9.78 -7.28
C LYS A 71 8.54 -8.43 -7.74
N GLN A 72 7.68 -7.55 -8.25
CA GLN A 72 8.08 -6.19 -8.62
C GLN A 72 8.48 -5.34 -7.41
N LEU A 73 7.99 -5.62 -6.20
CA LEU A 73 8.39 -4.87 -5.01
C LEU A 73 9.69 -5.39 -4.37
N GLU A 74 10.00 -6.67 -4.55
CA GLU A 74 11.24 -7.29 -4.05
C GLU A 74 12.51 -6.66 -4.66
N GLN A 75 12.43 -6.11 -5.87
CA GLN A 75 13.54 -5.41 -6.53
C GLN A 75 13.79 -4.00 -5.98
N TYR A 76 12.94 -3.46 -5.09
CA TYR A 76 13.10 -2.13 -4.51
C TYR A 76 13.51 -2.22 -3.03
N LEU A 77 14.38 -1.31 -2.61
CA LEU A 77 14.89 -1.22 -1.24
C LEU A 77 14.13 -0.16 -0.44
N VAL A 78 14.05 -0.38 0.87
CA VAL A 78 13.45 0.58 1.79
C VAL A 78 14.13 1.94 1.64
N GLY A 79 13.33 2.97 1.37
CA GLY A 79 13.78 4.32 1.08
C GLY A 79 13.71 4.72 -0.40
N ASP A 80 13.57 3.76 -1.32
CA ASP A 80 13.44 4.05 -2.75
C ASP A 80 12.14 4.81 -3.04
N ILE A 81 12.21 5.82 -3.91
CA ILE A 81 11.02 6.50 -4.44
C ILE A 81 10.55 5.72 -5.66
N ILE A 82 9.30 5.24 -5.61
CA ILE A 82 8.67 4.45 -6.66
C ILE A 82 7.39 5.14 -7.14
N SER A 83 7.17 5.11 -8.44
CA SER A 83 5.92 5.50 -9.07
C SER A 83 5.11 4.24 -9.31
N ILE A 84 3.93 4.19 -8.72
CA ILE A 84 2.96 3.11 -8.87
C ILE A 84 1.88 3.63 -9.79
N LYS A 85 1.66 2.95 -10.91
CA LYS A 85 0.61 3.25 -11.87
C LYS A 85 -0.35 2.08 -11.95
N ARG A 86 -1.65 2.37 -11.78
CA ARG A 86 -2.70 1.39 -12.03
C ARG A 86 -3.12 1.47 -13.48
N THR A 87 -2.99 0.36 -14.19
CA THR A 87 -3.30 0.25 -15.61
C THR A 87 -4.25 -0.93 -15.78
N GLY A 88 -5.50 -0.71 -16.19
CA GLY A 88 -6.39 -1.86 -16.38
C GLY A 88 -7.77 -1.55 -16.93
N LYS A 89 -8.12 -2.08 -18.11
CA LYS A 89 -9.50 -2.02 -18.59
C LYS A 89 -10.32 -3.12 -17.93
N LYS A 90 -11.41 -2.73 -17.25
CA LYS A 90 -12.60 -3.50 -16.86
C LYS A 90 -12.42 -5.04 -16.91
N GLY A 91 -11.67 -5.60 -15.95
CA GLY A 91 -11.47 -7.05 -15.79
C GLY A 91 -10.04 -7.46 -15.45
N ASP A 92 -9.04 -6.71 -15.94
CA ASP A 92 -7.63 -6.98 -15.66
C ASP A 92 -7.00 -5.73 -15.04
N THR A 93 -6.78 -5.74 -13.72
CA THR A 93 -6.11 -4.63 -13.02
C THR A 93 -4.63 -4.96 -12.91
N GLU A 94 -3.82 -4.32 -13.74
CA GLU A 94 -2.37 -4.40 -13.67
C GLU A 94 -1.80 -3.20 -12.91
N TYR A 95 -0.73 -3.46 -12.19
CA TYR A 95 0.02 -2.43 -11.48
C TYR A 95 1.43 -2.41 -12.05
N HIS A 96 1.84 -1.24 -12.52
CA HIS A 96 3.18 -0.98 -13.00
C HIS A 96 3.91 -0.16 -11.95
N ILE A 97 4.97 -0.72 -11.40
CA ILE A 97 5.83 -0.01 -10.46
C ILE A 97 7.13 0.32 -11.19
N ARG A 98 7.58 1.56 -11.08
CA ARG A 98 8.87 2.03 -11.61
C ARG A 98 9.60 2.83 -10.55
N LYS A 99 10.93 2.73 -10.51
CA LYS A 99 11.74 3.61 -9.66
C LYS A 99 11.77 5.00 -10.27
N VAL A 100 11.57 6.01 -9.44
CA VAL A 100 11.79 7.41 -9.80
C VAL A 100 13.15 7.76 -9.20
N GLU A 101 14.19 7.69 -10.01
CA GLU A 101 15.50 8.22 -9.63
C GLU A 101 15.44 9.74 -9.75
N GLU A 102 15.85 10.42 -8.68
CA GLU A 102 16.07 11.88 -8.65
C GLU A 102 17.48 12.19 -9.16
#